data_AF-A0A2V6RA09-F1
#
_entry.id   AF-A0A2V6RA09-F1
#
_cell.length_a   1.000
_cell.length_b   1.000
_cell.length_c   1.000
_cell.angle_alpha   90.00
_cell.angle_beta   90.00
_cell.angle_gamma   90.00
#
_symmetry.space_group_name_H-M   'P 1'
#
loop_
_entity.id
_entity.type
_entity.pdbx_description
1 polymer ?
#
loop_
_entity_poly.entity_id
_entity_poly.type
_entity_poly.pdbx_seq_one_letter_code
_entity_poly.pdbx_strand_id
1 'polypeptide(L)'
;MRRDERGIALIVVLLVMAIVGIVGAEFAYSMRLEASAVRAYKAGIVANHLAEAAVAQAMREIAAESTLVGEDAQGLLTFYTAARLPLPHLPREKVDFPGGQFTYRITDEEGRINVNSSPPDRIDRLLQVLGLDRSVRDIIGDSLQDWRDTNDEHRLNGAESDYYLGLPVPYRSHNANLESAAELLQIRGVTREIYDGVAETPGLVDLVTVRSTGQVNINTAPPAVLKALGLAEAQVVEILQARRALPYAVVPGTFSGRGLGFSTQIFRVEAQGIVDGRVAARVTAVVQKRPGTPVSVSVLEWSGLR
;
A
#
# COMPACT_ATOMS: atom_id res chain seq x y z
N MET A 1 78.28 -34.59 20.01
CA MET A 1 77.05 -34.18 20.69
C MET A 1 76.06 -33.67 19.65
N ARG A 2 75.05 -34.46 19.24
CA ARG A 2 73.95 -34.02 18.37
C ARG A 2 72.72 -34.88 18.66
N ARG A 3 71.93 -34.48 19.65
CA ARG A 3 70.54 -34.90 19.87
C ARG A 3 69.83 -33.64 20.39
N ASP A 4 68.70 -33.29 19.77
CA ASP A 4 67.60 -32.46 20.30
C ASP A 4 66.93 -31.44 19.35
N GLU A 5 67.16 -31.48 18.03
CA GLU A 5 66.38 -30.63 17.08
C GLU A 5 65.19 -31.35 16.39
N ARG A 6 64.91 -32.62 16.71
CA ARG A 6 63.91 -33.44 15.97
C ARG A 6 62.45 -33.30 16.43
N GLY A 7 62.16 -32.58 17.52
CA GLY A 7 60.79 -32.36 18.03
C GLY A 7 60.16 -31.03 17.62
N ILE A 8 60.96 -29.98 17.46
CA ILE A 8 60.49 -28.61 17.20
C ILE A 8 59.96 -28.47 15.77
N ALA A 9 60.60 -29.14 14.79
CA ALA A 9 60.19 -29.10 13.39
C ALA A 9 58.73 -29.56 13.18
N LEU A 10 58.29 -30.60 13.91
CA LEU A 10 56.91 -31.10 13.81
C LEU A 10 55.90 -30.06 14.35
N ILE A 11 56.23 -29.40 15.47
CA ILE A 11 55.38 -28.36 16.06
C ILE A 11 55.27 -27.17 15.10
N VAL A 12 56.38 -26.76 14.49
CA VAL A 12 56.38 -25.67 13.49
C VAL A 12 55.55 -26.05 12.27
N VAL A 13 55.67 -27.29 11.75
CA VAL A 13 54.86 -27.76 10.63
C VAL A 13 53.37 -27.80 10.97
N LEU A 14 53.01 -28.32 12.15
CA LEU A 14 51.63 -28.34 12.62
C LEU A 14 51.07 -26.92 12.81
N LEU A 15 51.88 -26.00 13.33
CA LEU A 15 51.49 -24.59 13.49
C LEU A 15 51.27 -23.92 12.12
N VAL A 16 52.17 -24.13 11.16
CA VAL A 16 52.02 -23.61 9.80
C VAL A 16 50.79 -24.19 9.13
N MET A 17 50.55 -25.50 9.25
CA MET A 17 49.34 -26.15 8.73
C MET A 17 48.07 -25.61 9.39
N ALA A 18 48.08 -25.38 10.70
CA ALA A 18 46.94 -24.81 11.42
C ALA A 18 46.63 -23.39 10.94
N ILE A 19 47.65 -22.54 10.78
CA ILE A 19 47.49 -21.17 10.26
C ILE A 19 46.95 -21.20 8.83
N VAL A 20 47.53 -22.01 7.95
CA VAL A 20 47.05 -22.15 6.56
C VAL A 20 45.61 -22.66 6.53
N GLY A 21 45.25 -23.59 7.41
CA GLY A 21 43.88 -24.09 7.54
C GLY A 21 42.89 -23.00 7.98
N ILE A 22 43.24 -22.19 8.97
CA ILE A 22 42.42 -21.07 9.44
C ILE A 22 42.25 -20.02 8.33
N VAL A 23 43.34 -19.61 7.68
CA VAL A 23 43.30 -18.64 6.57
C VAL A 23 42.47 -19.17 5.41
N GLY A 24 42.61 -20.46 5.07
CA GLY A 24 41.81 -21.11 4.03
C GLY A 24 40.32 -21.15 4.37
N ALA A 25 39.98 -21.42 5.64
CA ALA A 25 38.60 -21.43 6.11
C ALA A 25 37.98 -20.03 6.10
N GLU A 26 38.70 -19.00 6.56
CA GLU A 26 38.30 -17.59 6.49
C GLU A 26 38.07 -17.14 5.05
N PHE A 27 38.99 -17.46 4.14
CA PHE A 27 38.86 -17.14 2.73
C PHE A 27 37.63 -17.82 2.11
N ALA A 28 37.41 -19.11 2.39
CA ALA A 28 36.23 -19.83 1.91
C ALA A 28 34.91 -19.25 2.45
N TYR A 29 34.90 -18.83 3.72
CA TYR A 29 33.76 -18.16 4.33
C TYR A 29 33.48 -16.81 3.66
N SER A 30 34.51 -15.97 3.49
CA SER A 30 34.42 -14.66 2.82
C SER A 30 33.90 -14.80 1.39
N MET A 31 34.44 -15.73 0.61
CA MET A 31 34.00 -15.99 -0.76
C MET A 31 32.54 -16.45 -0.84
N ARG A 32 32.10 -17.27 0.12
CA ARG A 32 30.69 -17.69 0.20
C ARG A 32 29.78 -16.52 0.53
N LEU A 33 30.20 -15.65 1.45
CA LEU A 33 29.46 -14.44 1.82
C LEU A 33 29.32 -13.49 0.62
N GLU A 34 30.42 -13.21 -0.08
CA GLU A 34 30.42 -12.38 -1.29
C GLU A 34 29.54 -12.97 -2.39
N ALA A 35 29.65 -14.28 -2.67
CA ALA A 35 28.81 -14.94 -3.66
C ALA A 35 27.31 -14.86 -3.30
N SER A 36 26.97 -15.00 -2.02
CA SER A 36 25.61 -14.82 -1.53
C SER A 36 25.12 -13.38 -1.67
N ALA A 37 25.96 -12.39 -1.36
CA ALA A 37 25.63 -10.97 -1.51
C ALA A 37 25.39 -10.60 -2.98
N VAL A 38 26.26 -11.04 -3.90
CA VAL A 38 26.10 -10.81 -5.35
C VAL A 38 24.81 -11.46 -5.88
N ARG A 39 24.48 -12.67 -5.43
CA ARG A 39 23.22 -13.33 -5.80
C ARG A 39 22.00 -12.56 -5.30
N ALA A 40 22.02 -12.12 -4.04
CA ALA A 40 20.93 -11.33 -3.46
C ALA A 40 20.76 -9.99 -4.20
N TYR A 41 21.85 -9.31 -4.51
CA TYR A 41 21.84 -8.07 -5.27
C TYR A 41 21.26 -8.26 -6.68
N LYS A 42 21.71 -9.29 -7.41
CA LYS A 42 21.17 -9.64 -8.72
C LYS A 42 19.67 -9.98 -8.63
N ALA A 43 19.27 -10.78 -7.65
CA ALA A 43 17.87 -11.14 -7.43
C ALA A 43 17.00 -9.91 -7.13
N GLY A 44 17.50 -8.95 -6.35
CA GLY A 44 16.81 -7.69 -6.07
C GLY A 44 16.57 -6.85 -7.33
N ILE A 45 17.58 -6.72 -8.20
CA ILE A 45 17.42 -6.00 -9.48
C ILE A 45 16.37 -6.69 -10.36
N VAL A 46 16.47 -8.01 -10.54
CA VAL A 46 15.52 -8.79 -11.35
C VAL A 46 14.11 -8.66 -10.77
N ALA A 47 13.97 -8.79 -9.46
CA ALA A 47 12.68 -8.68 -8.78
C ALA A 47 12.04 -7.29 -8.93
N ASN A 48 12.82 -6.21 -8.86
CA ASN A 48 12.29 -4.86 -9.08
C ASN A 48 11.71 -4.72 -10.49
N HIS A 49 12.41 -5.18 -11.51
CA HIS A 49 11.89 -5.16 -12.89
C HIS A 49 10.69 -6.10 -13.09
N LEU A 50 10.63 -7.22 -12.37
CA LEU A 50 9.45 -8.09 -12.36
C LEU A 50 8.24 -7.38 -11.72
N ALA A 51 8.44 -6.63 -10.64
CA ALA A 51 7.39 -5.82 -10.03
C ALA A 51 6.93 -4.69 -10.97
N GLU A 52 7.86 -4.03 -11.67
CA GLU A 52 7.54 -3.05 -12.73
C GLU A 52 6.72 -3.67 -13.87
N ALA A 53 7.09 -4.88 -14.31
CA ALA A 53 6.32 -5.62 -15.32
C ALA A 53 4.90 -5.94 -14.84
N ALA A 54 4.73 -6.26 -13.55
CA ALA A 54 3.42 -6.47 -12.95
C ALA A 54 2.58 -5.18 -12.96
N VAL A 55 3.18 -4.02 -12.64
CA VAL A 55 2.48 -2.72 -12.74
C VAL A 55 2.09 -2.42 -14.19
N ALA A 56 2.97 -2.67 -15.16
CA ALA A 56 2.65 -2.50 -16.58
C ALA A 56 1.48 -3.42 -17.01
N GLN A 57 1.45 -4.66 -16.53
CA GLN A 57 0.34 -5.59 -16.80
C GLN A 57 -0.97 -5.11 -16.15
N ALA A 58 -0.91 -4.60 -14.93
CA ALA A 58 -2.07 -4.01 -14.26
C ALA A 58 -2.60 -2.78 -15.01
N MET A 59 -1.71 -1.89 -15.47
CA MET A 59 -2.08 -0.73 -16.28
C MET A 59 -2.75 -1.14 -17.60
N ARG A 60 -2.30 -2.24 -18.23
CA ARG A 60 -2.99 -2.81 -19.40
C ARG A 60 -4.40 -3.28 -19.07
N GLU A 61 -4.60 -3.92 -17.91
CA GLU A 61 -5.94 -4.32 -17.46
C GLU A 61 -6.84 -3.10 -17.18
N ILE A 62 -6.31 -2.08 -16.51
CA ILE A 62 -7.01 -0.83 -16.19
C ILE A 62 -7.37 -0.05 -17.46
N ALA A 63 -6.54 -0.12 -18.50
CA ALA A 63 -6.77 0.51 -19.79
C ALA A 63 -7.93 -0.12 -20.59
N ALA A 64 -8.47 -1.26 -20.15
CA ALA A 64 -9.63 -1.88 -20.79
C ALA A 64 -10.81 -0.91 -20.90
N GLU A 65 -11.60 -1.04 -21.95
CA GLU A 65 -12.81 -0.24 -22.16
C GLU A 65 -13.91 -0.66 -21.17
N SER A 66 -13.89 -0.04 -20.00
CA SER A 66 -14.77 -0.30 -18.87
C SER A 66 -15.23 1.00 -18.24
N THR A 67 -16.51 1.04 -17.88
CA THR A 67 -17.16 2.18 -17.22
C THR A 67 -17.45 1.91 -15.74
N LEU A 68 -17.40 0.65 -15.34
CA LEU A 68 -17.77 0.18 -14.00
C LEU A 68 -16.71 -0.81 -13.50
N VAL A 69 -16.54 -0.83 -12.19
CA VAL A 69 -15.78 -1.85 -11.48
C VAL A 69 -16.61 -2.38 -10.33
N GLY A 70 -16.31 -3.60 -9.90
CA GLY A 70 -16.88 -4.25 -8.73
C GLY A 70 -15.93 -5.32 -8.23
N GLU A 71 -16.36 -6.11 -7.26
CA GLU A 71 -15.61 -7.25 -6.74
C GLU A 71 -16.31 -8.55 -7.16
N ASP A 72 -15.54 -9.52 -7.65
CA ASP A 72 -16.05 -10.86 -7.93
C ASP A 72 -16.24 -11.70 -6.65
N ALA A 73 -16.61 -12.97 -6.82
CA ALA A 73 -16.82 -13.90 -5.71
C ALA A 73 -15.55 -14.20 -4.90
N GLN A 74 -14.37 -13.91 -5.46
CA GLN A 74 -13.06 -14.08 -4.83
C GLN A 74 -12.56 -12.78 -4.20
N GLY A 75 -13.32 -11.67 -4.31
CA GLY A 75 -12.93 -10.36 -3.82
C GLY A 75 -11.90 -9.66 -4.70
N LEU A 76 -11.72 -10.11 -5.96
CA LEU A 76 -10.84 -9.44 -6.91
C LEU A 76 -11.59 -8.30 -7.59
N LEU A 77 -10.90 -7.17 -7.78
CA LEU A 77 -11.45 -6.08 -8.58
C LEU A 77 -11.64 -6.54 -10.04
N THR A 78 -12.88 -6.46 -10.52
CA THR A 78 -13.30 -6.84 -11.86
C THR A 78 -13.84 -5.63 -12.60
N PHE A 79 -13.41 -5.50 -13.86
CA PHE A 79 -13.89 -4.47 -14.77
C PHE A 79 -15.13 -4.97 -15.50
N TYR A 80 -16.09 -4.09 -15.77
CA TYR A 80 -17.32 -4.44 -16.46
C TYR A 80 -17.53 -3.55 -17.70
N THR A 81 -18.12 -4.14 -18.73
CA THR A 81 -18.60 -3.40 -19.91
C THR A 81 -19.78 -2.49 -19.55
N ALA A 82 -20.17 -1.60 -20.46
CA ALA A 82 -21.38 -0.78 -20.29
C ALA A 82 -22.66 -1.62 -20.11
N ALA A 83 -22.69 -2.85 -20.64
CA ALA A 83 -23.78 -3.81 -20.44
C ALA A 83 -23.70 -4.54 -19.08
N ARG A 84 -22.76 -4.17 -18.20
CA ARG A 84 -22.47 -4.81 -16.91
C ARG A 84 -22.08 -6.28 -17.01
N LEU A 85 -21.45 -6.66 -18.13
CA LEU A 85 -20.83 -7.97 -18.28
C LEU A 85 -19.37 -7.90 -17.79
N PRO A 86 -18.90 -8.87 -16.99
CA PRO A 86 -17.54 -8.88 -16.49
C PRO A 86 -16.55 -9.08 -17.63
N LEU A 87 -15.47 -8.31 -17.61
CA LEU A 87 -14.32 -8.50 -18.49
C LEU A 87 -13.38 -9.56 -17.89
N PRO A 88 -12.72 -10.37 -18.74
CA PRO A 88 -11.80 -11.39 -18.26
C PRO A 88 -10.57 -10.76 -17.59
N HIS A 89 -10.14 -11.39 -16.50
CA HIS A 89 -8.89 -11.02 -15.83
C HIS A 89 -7.67 -11.42 -16.66
N LEU A 90 -6.65 -10.57 -16.63
CA LEU A 90 -5.30 -11.01 -16.94
C LEU A 90 -4.78 -11.90 -15.79
N PRO A 91 -3.83 -12.81 -16.03
CA PRO A 91 -3.24 -13.58 -14.93
C PRO A 91 -2.60 -12.61 -13.93
N ARG A 92 -2.91 -12.77 -12.64
CA ARG A 92 -2.46 -11.86 -11.58
C ARG A 92 -1.52 -12.51 -10.58
N GLU A 93 -1.51 -13.83 -10.47
CA GLU A 93 -0.73 -14.59 -9.50
C GLU A 93 0.37 -15.39 -10.20
N LYS A 94 1.60 -15.30 -9.67
CA LYS A 94 2.80 -16.05 -10.09
C LYS A 94 2.93 -16.17 -11.62
N VAL A 95 2.78 -15.05 -12.32
CA VAL A 95 2.88 -14.98 -13.77
C VAL A 95 4.34 -15.15 -14.16
N ASP A 96 4.63 -16.13 -15.02
CA ASP A 96 5.98 -16.39 -15.50
C ASP A 96 6.48 -15.27 -16.41
N PHE A 97 7.72 -14.83 -16.17
CA PHE A 97 8.40 -13.81 -16.98
C PHE A 97 9.92 -14.10 -16.99
N PRO A 98 10.69 -13.66 -18.00
CA PRO A 98 12.13 -13.89 -18.01
C PRO A 98 12.81 -13.45 -16.71
N GLY A 99 13.43 -14.41 -16.01
CA GLY A 99 14.15 -14.17 -14.74
C GLY A 99 13.36 -14.48 -13.46
N GLY A 100 12.05 -14.77 -13.54
CA GLY A 100 11.27 -15.14 -12.37
C GLY A 100 9.76 -15.10 -12.59
N GLN A 101 9.03 -14.70 -11.57
CA GLN A 101 7.58 -14.56 -11.61
C GLN A 101 7.18 -13.20 -11.05
N PHE A 102 5.96 -12.77 -11.36
CA PHE A 102 5.38 -11.61 -10.69
C PHE A 102 3.94 -11.85 -10.25
N THR A 103 3.48 -11.05 -9.29
CA THR A 103 2.10 -11.04 -8.81
C THR A 103 1.64 -9.61 -8.64
N TYR A 104 0.37 -9.31 -8.91
CA TYR A 104 -0.18 -7.99 -8.61
C TYR A 104 -1.64 -8.04 -8.14
N ARG A 105 -2.04 -7.04 -7.36
CA ARG A 105 -3.41 -6.77 -6.94
C ARG A 105 -3.80 -5.37 -7.41
N ILE A 106 -5.02 -5.24 -7.93
CA ILE A 106 -5.63 -3.93 -8.26
C ILE A 106 -6.73 -3.67 -7.23
N THR A 107 -6.72 -2.50 -6.62
CA THR A 107 -7.81 -2.00 -5.75
C THR A 107 -8.26 -0.62 -6.21
N ASP A 108 -9.53 -0.31 -5.94
CA ASP A 108 -10.13 0.98 -6.26
C ASP A 108 -9.81 2.01 -5.15
N GLU A 109 -9.09 3.07 -5.48
CA GLU A 109 -8.84 4.18 -4.54
C GLU A 109 -10.11 4.99 -4.29
N GLU A 110 -11.04 4.99 -5.24
CA GLU A 110 -12.30 5.72 -5.11
C GLU A 110 -13.33 4.92 -4.32
N GLY A 111 -13.04 3.68 -3.91
CA GLY A 111 -13.79 3.01 -2.84
C GLY A 111 -13.51 3.57 -1.43
N ARG A 112 -12.53 4.49 -1.30
CA ARG A 112 -12.00 4.98 -0.02
C ARG A 112 -12.36 6.43 0.23
N ILE A 113 -12.26 6.86 1.50
CA ILE A 113 -12.50 8.26 1.89
C ILE A 113 -11.27 9.10 1.59
N ASN A 114 -11.44 10.16 0.80
CA ASN A 114 -10.36 11.10 0.57
C ASN A 114 -10.19 12.07 1.75
N VAL A 115 -9.07 11.98 2.47
CA VAL A 115 -8.80 12.80 3.67
C VAL A 115 -8.57 14.27 3.35
N ASN A 116 -8.13 14.60 2.13
CA ASN A 116 -7.87 15.97 1.70
C ASN A 116 -9.14 16.74 1.32
N SER A 117 -10.23 16.04 0.98
CA SER A 117 -11.47 16.68 0.52
C SER A 117 -12.69 16.35 1.37
N SER A 118 -12.59 15.38 2.28
CA SER A 118 -13.71 15.00 3.14
C SER A 118 -13.95 16.03 4.25
N PRO A 119 -15.23 16.27 4.60
CA PRO A 119 -15.57 17.15 5.70
C PRO A 119 -15.21 16.49 7.05
N PRO A 120 -14.90 17.28 8.10
CA PRO A 120 -14.42 16.75 9.38
C PRO A 120 -15.36 15.72 10.04
N ASP A 121 -16.67 15.91 9.91
CA ASP A 121 -17.69 15.00 10.45
C ASP A 121 -17.62 13.60 9.83
N ARG A 122 -17.22 13.49 8.56
CA ARG A 122 -17.04 12.19 7.89
C ARG A 122 -15.82 11.45 8.43
N ILE A 123 -14.73 12.17 8.69
CA ILE A 123 -13.52 11.59 9.29
C ILE A 123 -13.81 11.15 10.73
N ASP A 124 -14.50 11.96 11.54
CA ASP A 124 -14.91 11.56 12.89
C ASP A 124 -15.78 10.30 12.88
N ARG A 125 -16.78 10.21 11.99
CA ARG A 125 -17.59 8.98 11.84
C ARG A 125 -16.74 7.78 11.44
N LEU A 126 -15.77 7.93 10.54
CA LEU A 126 -14.87 6.83 10.17
C LEU A 126 -14.08 6.33 11.38
N LEU A 127 -13.47 7.24 12.12
CA LEU A 127 -12.71 6.93 13.33
C LEU A 127 -13.61 6.32 14.42
N GLN A 128 -14.88 6.75 14.51
CA GLN A 128 -15.88 6.16 15.42
C GLN A 128 -16.24 4.73 14.99
N VAL A 129 -16.39 4.47 13.69
CA VAL A 129 -16.65 3.12 13.15
C VAL A 129 -15.48 2.17 13.43
N LEU A 130 -14.25 2.71 13.48
CA LEU A 130 -13.05 1.99 13.92
C LEU A 130 -12.98 1.76 15.44
N GLY A 131 -13.97 2.23 16.21
CA GLY A 131 -14.06 2.01 17.65
C GLY A 131 -13.13 2.91 18.48
N LEU A 132 -12.59 3.98 17.91
CA LEU A 132 -11.70 4.89 18.63
C LEU A 132 -12.46 5.77 19.62
N ASP A 133 -11.87 5.97 20.80
CA ASP A 133 -12.42 6.84 21.84
C ASP A 133 -12.50 8.30 21.38
N ARG A 134 -13.52 9.01 21.87
CA ARG A 134 -13.79 10.40 21.45
C ARG A 134 -12.58 11.33 21.63
N SER A 135 -11.82 11.19 22.71
CA SER A 135 -10.61 11.99 22.94
C SER A 135 -9.55 11.77 21.87
N VAL A 136 -9.35 10.53 21.42
CA VAL A 136 -8.41 10.20 20.34
C VAL A 136 -8.90 10.75 19.00
N ARG A 137 -10.20 10.63 18.73
CA ARG A 137 -10.79 11.17 17.49
C ARG A 137 -10.72 12.69 17.42
N ASP A 138 -10.99 13.39 18.52
CA ASP A 138 -10.90 14.85 18.61
C ASP A 138 -9.45 15.31 18.33
N ILE A 139 -8.44 14.61 18.86
CA ILE A 139 -7.02 14.88 18.57
C ILE A 139 -6.71 14.66 17.08
N ILE A 140 -7.02 13.48 16.53
CA ILE A 140 -6.71 13.16 15.13
C ILE A 140 -7.44 14.13 14.18
N GLY A 141 -8.71 14.41 14.45
CA GLY A 141 -9.55 15.28 13.62
C GLY A 141 -9.08 16.74 13.61
N ASP A 142 -8.68 17.28 14.76
CA ASP A 142 -8.11 18.62 14.85
C ASP A 142 -6.72 18.68 14.20
N SER A 143 -5.82 17.74 14.54
CA SER A 143 -4.47 17.71 13.99
C SER A 143 -4.41 17.45 12.48
N LEU A 144 -5.36 16.69 11.92
CA LEU A 144 -5.47 16.52 10.47
C LEU A 144 -5.90 17.81 9.76
N GLN A 145 -6.71 18.65 10.41
CA GLN A 145 -7.11 19.93 9.85
C GLN A 145 -5.98 20.95 9.91
N ASP A 146 -5.29 21.05 11.05
CA ASP A 146 -4.10 21.88 11.25
C ASP A 146 -3.03 21.52 10.20
N TRP A 147 -2.70 20.23 10.05
CA TRP A 147 -1.74 19.76 9.05
C TRP A 147 -1.99 20.24 7.61
N ARG A 148 -3.26 20.43 7.25
CA ARG A 148 -3.70 20.75 5.89
C ARG A 148 -3.87 22.22 5.62
N ASP A 149 -4.15 23.01 6.66
CA ASP A 149 -4.43 24.42 6.48
C ASP A 149 -3.12 25.22 6.35
N THR A 150 -3.20 26.47 5.86
CA THR A 150 -1.99 27.22 5.47
C THR A 150 -1.38 28.04 6.59
N ASN A 151 -1.92 27.97 7.81
CA ASN A 151 -1.49 28.80 8.93
C ASN A 151 -0.76 27.97 9.99
N ASP A 152 -0.32 28.60 11.08
CA ASP A 152 0.41 27.93 12.18
C ASP A 152 -0.39 28.02 13.50
N GLU A 153 -1.71 28.26 13.43
CA GLU A 153 -2.60 28.29 14.59
C GLU A 153 -3.20 26.90 14.83
N HIS A 154 -2.91 26.32 15.99
CA HIS A 154 -3.46 25.00 16.32
C HIS A 154 -4.90 25.09 16.86
N ARG A 155 -5.73 24.11 16.50
CA ARG A 155 -7.06 23.91 17.11
C ARG A 155 -6.92 23.42 18.56
N LEU A 156 -8.05 23.30 19.28
CA LEU A 156 -8.06 22.96 20.71
C LEU A 156 -7.30 21.67 21.03
N ASN A 157 -7.50 20.61 20.24
CA ASN A 157 -6.78 19.34 20.39
C ASN A 157 -5.75 19.11 19.27
N GLY A 158 -5.55 20.15 18.45
CA GLY A 158 -4.75 20.11 17.24
C GLY A 158 -3.24 20.11 17.50
N ALA A 159 -2.48 20.22 16.42
CA ALA A 159 -1.03 20.26 16.48
C ALA A 159 -0.47 20.92 15.22
N GLU A 160 0.41 21.88 15.44
CA GLU A 160 1.16 22.59 14.41
C GLU A 160 2.66 22.32 14.53
N SER A 161 3.45 23.02 13.71
CA SER A 161 4.91 22.91 13.69
C SER A 161 5.56 23.04 15.09
N ASP A 162 4.99 23.82 16.01
CA ASP A 162 5.48 23.94 17.38
C ASP A 162 5.46 22.62 18.15
N TYR A 163 4.38 21.85 18.03
CA TYR A 163 4.24 20.51 18.58
C TYR A 163 5.21 19.54 17.90
N TYR A 164 5.23 19.49 16.57
CA TYR A 164 6.03 18.51 15.82
C TYR A 164 7.55 18.73 15.97
N LEU A 165 8.00 19.97 16.11
CA LEU A 165 9.41 20.29 16.40
C LEU A 165 9.83 19.91 17.82
N GLY A 166 8.88 19.67 18.73
CA GLY A 166 9.14 19.17 20.09
C GLY A 166 9.32 17.65 20.18
N LEU A 167 9.10 16.90 19.10
CA LEU A 167 9.22 15.44 19.08
C LEU A 167 10.68 14.97 19.10
N PRO A 168 10.97 13.72 19.54
CA PRO A 168 12.33 13.17 19.53
C PRO A 168 12.99 13.19 18.14
N VAL A 169 12.19 13.03 17.09
CA VAL A 169 12.58 13.25 15.71
C VAL A 169 11.75 14.44 15.21
N PRO A 170 12.31 15.66 15.23
CA PRO A 170 11.55 16.87 14.93
C PRO A 170 11.29 17.02 13.43
N TYR A 171 10.09 17.48 13.10
CA TYR A 171 9.68 17.87 11.75
C TYR A 171 8.64 19.00 11.85
N ARG A 172 8.22 19.53 10.69
CA ARG A 172 7.20 20.58 10.60
C ARG A 172 5.90 20.01 10.09
N SER A 173 4.79 20.66 10.45
CA SER A 173 3.52 20.47 9.74
C SER A 173 3.71 20.81 8.26
N HIS A 174 2.96 20.13 7.39
CA HIS A 174 3.08 20.34 5.95
C HIS A 174 2.40 21.65 5.50
N ASN A 175 1.38 22.09 6.23
CA ASN A 175 0.52 23.23 5.91
C ASN A 175 -0.07 23.13 4.50
N ALA A 176 -0.39 21.89 4.11
CA ALA A 176 -0.85 21.51 2.78
C ALA A 176 -1.55 20.15 2.81
N ASN A 177 -2.27 19.83 1.74
CA ASN A 177 -2.86 18.52 1.55
C ASN A 177 -1.80 17.41 1.62
N LEU A 178 -2.20 16.26 2.18
CA LEU A 178 -1.35 15.06 2.21
C LEU A 178 -1.07 14.61 0.77
N GLU A 179 0.17 14.27 0.47
CA GLU A 179 0.59 13.78 -0.84
C GLU A 179 0.57 12.25 -0.92
N SER A 180 0.76 11.58 0.23
CA SER A 180 0.63 10.12 0.40
C SER A 180 -0.19 9.77 1.64
N ALA A 181 -0.92 8.65 1.59
CA ALA A 181 -1.66 8.15 2.75
C ALA A 181 -0.74 7.84 3.95
N ALA A 182 0.52 7.49 3.69
CA ALA A 182 1.51 7.20 4.74
C ALA A 182 1.83 8.42 5.62
N GLU A 183 1.59 9.65 5.15
CA GLU A 183 1.74 10.86 5.96
C GLU A 183 0.80 10.89 7.16
N LEU A 184 -0.29 10.09 7.15
CA LEU A 184 -1.15 9.96 8.32
C LEU A 184 -0.39 9.52 9.57
N LEU A 185 0.71 8.76 9.44
CA LEU A 185 1.56 8.37 10.57
C LEU A 185 2.31 9.55 11.23
N GLN A 186 2.35 10.71 10.57
CA GLN A 186 2.91 11.95 11.14
C GLN A 186 1.84 12.78 11.86
N ILE A 187 0.56 12.51 11.62
CA ILE A 187 -0.53 13.22 12.30
C ILE A 187 -0.58 12.79 13.76
N ARG A 188 -0.58 13.76 14.67
CA ARG A 188 -0.71 13.52 16.10
C ARG A 188 -1.92 12.64 16.40
N GLY A 189 -1.70 11.59 17.20
CA GLY A 189 -2.74 10.65 17.62
C GLY A 189 -2.93 9.44 16.69
N VAL A 190 -2.39 9.46 15.47
CA VAL A 190 -2.40 8.29 14.58
C VAL A 190 -1.25 7.36 14.94
N THR A 191 -1.57 6.22 15.54
CA THR A 191 -0.58 5.17 15.82
C THR A 191 -0.46 4.18 14.66
N ARG A 192 0.56 3.33 14.68
CA ARG A 192 0.69 2.25 13.67
C ARG A 192 -0.49 1.30 13.73
N GLU A 193 -1.02 1.01 14.91
CA GLU A 193 -2.19 0.17 15.11
C GLU A 193 -3.45 0.76 14.45
N ILE A 194 -3.62 2.09 14.51
CA ILE A 194 -4.74 2.78 13.85
C ILE A 194 -4.52 2.80 12.33
N TYR A 195 -3.29 3.02 11.89
CA TYR A 195 -2.96 3.14 10.47
C TYR A 195 -2.99 1.79 9.74
N ASP A 196 -2.32 0.77 10.28
CA ASP A 196 -2.20 -0.58 9.71
C ASP A 196 -3.40 -1.48 10.07
N GLY A 197 -4.10 -1.19 11.16
CA GLY A 197 -5.20 -2.01 11.68
C GLY A 197 -4.73 -3.04 12.70
N VAL A 198 -5.68 -3.65 13.41
CA VAL A 198 -5.42 -4.68 14.42
C VAL A 198 -6.45 -5.80 14.30
N ALA A 199 -5.95 -7.03 14.15
CA ALA A 199 -6.77 -8.23 14.03
C ALA A 199 -7.87 -8.08 12.95
N GLU A 200 -9.14 -8.08 13.36
CA GLU A 200 -10.31 -7.96 12.47
C GLU A 200 -10.70 -6.50 12.18
N THR A 201 -9.99 -5.51 12.74
CA THR A 201 -10.28 -4.09 12.52
C THR A 201 -9.39 -3.56 11.39
N PRO A 202 -9.97 -3.11 10.26
CA PRO A 202 -9.19 -2.54 9.16
C PRO A 202 -8.48 -1.26 9.59
N GLY A 203 -7.26 -1.07 9.08
CA GLY A 203 -6.50 0.16 9.29
C GLY A 203 -6.96 1.30 8.39
N LEU A 204 -6.56 2.53 8.71
CA LEU A 204 -6.78 3.69 7.85
C LEU A 204 -6.21 3.47 6.44
N VAL A 205 -5.08 2.76 6.31
CA VAL A 205 -4.41 2.49 5.02
C VAL A 205 -5.32 1.83 3.98
N ASP A 206 -6.33 1.08 4.42
CA ASP A 206 -7.30 0.39 3.55
C ASP A 206 -8.59 1.18 3.32
N LEU A 207 -8.87 2.19 4.15
CA LEU A 207 -10.15 2.90 4.19
C LEU A 207 -10.06 4.32 3.64
N VAL A 208 -8.84 4.87 3.54
CA VAL A 208 -8.62 6.24 3.11
C VAL A 208 -7.71 6.35 1.90
N THR A 209 -7.82 7.48 1.22
CA THR A 209 -6.95 7.89 0.13
C THR A 209 -6.62 9.38 0.25
N VAL A 210 -5.59 9.82 -0.48
CA VAL A 210 -5.28 11.24 -0.71
C VAL A 210 -5.59 11.65 -2.15
N ARG A 211 -5.92 10.68 -3.02
CA ARG A 211 -6.19 10.85 -4.45
C ARG A 211 -7.57 10.27 -4.79
N SER A 212 -8.52 11.14 -5.12
CA SER A 212 -9.81 10.75 -5.70
C SER A 212 -10.39 11.89 -6.54
N THR A 213 -11.38 11.59 -7.38
CA THR A 213 -12.17 12.57 -8.13
C THR A 213 -13.31 13.17 -7.30
N GLY A 214 -13.51 12.70 -6.07
CA GLY A 214 -14.33 13.33 -5.03
C GLY A 214 -15.52 12.50 -4.53
N GLN A 215 -16.04 11.57 -5.32
CA GLN A 215 -17.10 10.66 -4.89
C GLN A 215 -16.53 9.29 -4.48
N VAL A 216 -17.25 8.60 -3.58
CA VAL A 216 -16.91 7.24 -3.17
C VAL A 216 -17.67 6.23 -4.01
N ASN A 217 -16.97 5.34 -4.71
CA ASN A 217 -17.55 4.30 -5.54
C ASN A 217 -18.30 3.26 -4.69
N ILE A 218 -19.64 3.25 -4.84
CA ILE A 218 -20.55 2.34 -4.13
C ILE A 218 -20.26 0.86 -4.41
N ASN A 219 -19.66 0.53 -5.56
CA ASN A 219 -19.42 -0.83 -5.99
C ASN A 219 -18.24 -1.50 -5.26
N THR A 220 -17.33 -0.70 -4.70
CA THR A 220 -16.06 -1.16 -4.10
C THR A 220 -15.86 -0.64 -2.68
N ALA A 221 -16.65 0.34 -2.24
CA ALA A 221 -16.52 0.91 -0.91
C ALA A 221 -16.62 -0.14 0.21
N PRO A 222 -15.65 -0.21 1.14
CA PRO A 222 -15.75 -1.09 2.30
C PRO A 222 -16.94 -0.72 3.21
N PRO A 223 -17.46 -1.67 4.03
CA PRO A 223 -18.56 -1.41 4.94
C PRO A 223 -18.30 -0.22 5.88
N ALA A 224 -17.06 -0.09 6.38
CA ALA A 224 -16.68 1.00 7.27
C ALA A 224 -16.77 2.37 6.59
N VAL A 225 -16.36 2.45 5.32
CA VAL A 225 -16.48 3.67 4.50
C VAL A 225 -17.95 4.02 4.26
N LEU A 226 -18.79 3.04 3.93
CA LEU A 226 -20.23 3.28 3.76
C LEU A 226 -20.90 3.79 5.05
N LYS A 227 -20.55 3.24 6.21
CA LYS A 227 -21.03 3.72 7.51
C LYS A 227 -20.57 5.16 7.79
N ALA A 228 -19.32 5.48 7.47
CA ALA A 228 -18.79 6.84 7.63
C ALA A 228 -19.46 7.88 6.72
N LEU A 229 -20.01 7.45 5.57
CA LEU A 229 -20.87 8.28 4.71
C LEU A 229 -22.30 8.46 5.26
N GLY A 230 -22.60 7.91 6.44
CA GLY A 230 -23.89 8.07 7.12
C GLY A 230 -24.96 7.06 6.69
N LEU A 231 -24.56 5.91 6.15
CA LEU A 231 -25.48 4.82 5.86
C LEU A 231 -25.71 3.95 7.11
N ALA A 232 -26.97 3.60 7.35
CA ALA A 232 -27.35 2.66 8.41
C ALA A 232 -26.96 1.22 8.05
N GLU A 233 -26.84 0.33 9.05
CA GLU A 233 -26.42 -1.06 8.85
C GLU A 233 -27.24 -1.78 7.77
N ALA A 234 -28.57 -1.63 7.81
CA ALA A 234 -29.46 -2.26 6.84
C ALA A 234 -29.19 -1.79 5.39
N GLN A 235 -28.86 -0.51 5.21
CA GLN A 235 -28.52 0.05 3.89
C GLN A 235 -27.16 -0.45 3.40
N VAL A 236 -26.19 -0.59 4.32
CA VAL A 236 -24.88 -1.16 3.99
C VAL A 236 -25.05 -2.61 3.53
N VAL A 237 -25.81 -3.43 4.27
CA VAL A 237 -26.10 -4.81 3.89
C VAL A 237 -26.81 -4.89 2.54
N GLU A 238 -27.80 -4.03 2.29
CA GLU A 238 -28.49 -3.93 1.00
C GLU A 238 -27.52 -3.67 -0.16
N ILE A 239 -26.62 -2.68 -0.01
CA ILE A 239 -25.62 -2.33 -1.03
C ILE A 239 -24.67 -3.50 -1.29
N LEU A 240 -24.15 -4.12 -0.24
CA LEU A 240 -23.19 -5.23 -0.36
C LEU A 240 -23.83 -6.44 -1.05
N GLN A 241 -25.10 -6.74 -0.75
CA GLN A 241 -25.83 -7.83 -1.40
C GLN A 241 -26.12 -7.53 -2.87
N ALA A 242 -26.61 -6.32 -3.17
CA ALA A 242 -26.98 -5.94 -4.53
C ALA A 242 -25.77 -5.86 -5.46
N ARG A 243 -24.66 -5.23 -5.03
CA ARG A 243 -23.46 -5.04 -5.88
C ARG A 243 -22.74 -6.35 -6.21
N ARG A 244 -22.89 -7.40 -5.39
CA ARG A 244 -22.38 -8.75 -5.66
C ARG A 244 -23.09 -9.43 -6.83
N ALA A 245 -24.39 -9.17 -6.99
CA ALA A 245 -25.15 -9.72 -8.10
C ALA A 245 -24.87 -8.95 -9.40
N LEU A 246 -24.85 -7.61 -9.31
CA LEU A 246 -24.64 -6.74 -10.46
C LEU A 246 -24.13 -5.37 -9.98
N PRO A 247 -23.01 -4.85 -10.52
CA PRO A 247 -22.55 -3.52 -10.13
C PRO A 247 -23.59 -2.45 -10.48
N TYR A 248 -23.70 -1.47 -9.58
CA TYR A 248 -24.51 -0.28 -9.78
C TYR A 248 -23.95 0.53 -10.95
N ALA A 249 -24.79 0.82 -11.94
CA ALA A 249 -24.49 1.76 -13.03
C ALA A 249 -24.99 3.19 -12.74
N VAL A 250 -25.67 3.36 -11.61
CA VAL A 250 -26.18 4.64 -11.09
C VAL A 250 -26.34 4.49 -9.59
N VAL A 251 -26.16 5.57 -8.83
CA VAL A 251 -26.45 5.59 -7.40
C VAL A 251 -27.96 5.65 -7.20
N PRO A 252 -28.59 4.66 -6.53
CA PRO A 252 -30.02 4.73 -6.20
C PRO A 252 -30.40 6.02 -5.46
N GLY A 253 -31.59 6.56 -5.73
CA GLY A 253 -32.06 7.82 -5.13
C GLY A 253 -32.05 7.81 -3.60
N THR A 254 -32.33 6.67 -2.97
CA THR A 254 -32.24 6.44 -1.52
C THR A 254 -30.84 6.70 -0.95
N PHE A 255 -29.79 6.62 -1.78
CA PHE A 255 -28.39 6.84 -1.42
C PHE A 255 -27.81 8.16 -1.94
N SER A 256 -28.61 8.97 -2.63
CA SER A 256 -28.19 10.27 -3.17
C SER A 256 -27.77 11.26 -2.06
N GLY A 257 -26.94 12.24 -2.42
CA GLY A 257 -26.48 13.29 -1.49
C GLY A 257 -25.44 12.86 -0.46
N ARG A 258 -25.09 11.57 -0.36
CA ARG A 258 -24.09 11.06 0.59
C ARG A 258 -22.65 11.08 0.06
N GLY A 259 -22.39 11.68 -1.09
CA GLY A 259 -21.07 11.67 -1.73
C GLY A 259 -20.69 10.32 -2.37
N LEU A 260 -21.69 9.48 -2.67
CA LEU A 260 -21.50 8.24 -3.42
C LEU A 260 -21.47 8.48 -4.92
N GLY A 261 -20.66 7.70 -5.62
CA GLY A 261 -20.59 7.57 -7.07
C GLY A 261 -20.55 6.09 -7.46
N PHE A 262 -20.36 5.79 -8.75
CA PHE A 262 -20.30 4.42 -9.27
C PHE A 262 -19.16 4.18 -10.27
N SER A 263 -18.52 5.26 -10.72
CA SER A 263 -17.38 5.23 -11.62
C SER A 263 -16.08 5.36 -10.83
N THR A 264 -15.00 4.85 -11.39
CA THR A 264 -13.65 5.07 -10.87
C THR A 264 -12.66 5.40 -11.98
N GLN A 265 -11.66 6.19 -11.63
CA GLN A 265 -10.52 6.58 -12.45
C GLN A 265 -9.19 6.34 -11.73
N ILE A 266 -9.17 6.13 -10.41
CA ILE A 266 -7.94 6.01 -9.64
C ILE A 266 -7.85 4.64 -9.00
N PHE A 267 -6.74 3.97 -9.26
CA PHE A 267 -6.49 2.60 -8.82
C PHE A 267 -5.16 2.51 -8.10
N ARG A 268 -5.08 1.64 -7.10
CA ARG A 268 -3.83 1.20 -6.50
C ARG A 268 -3.46 -0.15 -7.05
N VAL A 269 -2.20 -0.29 -7.43
CA VAL A 269 -1.58 -1.52 -7.88
C VAL A 269 -0.50 -1.90 -6.89
N GLU A 270 -0.66 -3.04 -6.23
CA GLU A 270 0.38 -3.64 -5.40
C GLU A 270 1.01 -4.79 -6.17
N ALA A 271 2.29 -4.66 -6.47
CA ALA A 271 3.07 -5.55 -7.31
C ALA A 271 4.20 -6.21 -6.52
N GLN A 272 4.48 -7.48 -6.83
CA GLN A 272 5.54 -8.27 -6.23
C GLN A 272 6.38 -8.94 -7.31
N GLY A 273 7.70 -8.79 -7.19
CA GLY A 273 8.67 -9.53 -7.99
C GLY A 273 9.18 -10.74 -7.24
N ILE A 274 9.13 -11.91 -7.88
CA ILE A 274 9.46 -13.20 -7.29
C ILE A 274 10.64 -13.81 -8.03
N VAL A 275 11.72 -14.10 -7.31
CA VAL A 275 12.93 -14.75 -7.83
C VAL A 275 13.23 -15.95 -6.94
N ASP A 276 13.53 -17.10 -7.55
CA ASP A 276 13.78 -18.37 -6.84
C ASP A 276 12.68 -18.73 -5.82
N GLY A 277 11.42 -18.43 -6.18
CA GLY A 277 10.24 -18.71 -5.36
C GLY A 277 10.05 -17.79 -4.14
N ARG A 278 10.82 -16.72 -4.00
CA ARG A 278 10.72 -15.74 -2.92
C ARG A 278 10.37 -14.35 -3.44
N VAL A 279 9.50 -13.64 -2.73
CA VAL A 279 9.24 -12.22 -2.98
C VAL A 279 10.50 -11.44 -2.63
N ALA A 280 11.15 -10.87 -3.64
CA ALA A 280 12.41 -10.14 -3.51
C ALA A 280 12.26 -8.64 -3.80
N ALA A 281 11.09 -8.20 -4.27
CA ALA A 281 10.73 -6.79 -4.42
C ALA A 281 9.23 -6.59 -4.25
N ARG A 282 8.84 -5.42 -3.71
CA ARG A 282 7.45 -4.95 -3.65
C ARG A 282 7.34 -3.51 -4.10
N VAL A 283 6.37 -3.25 -4.96
CA VAL A 283 6.06 -1.92 -5.49
C VAL A 283 4.57 -1.66 -5.26
N THR A 284 4.24 -0.45 -4.84
CA THR A 284 2.88 0.09 -4.86
C THR A 284 2.84 1.27 -5.80
N ALA A 285 1.91 1.27 -6.74
CA ALA A 285 1.69 2.37 -7.66
C ALA A 285 0.22 2.84 -7.58
N VAL A 286 0.00 4.13 -7.46
CA VAL A 286 -1.32 4.73 -7.67
C VAL A 286 -1.37 5.22 -9.10
N VAL A 287 -2.35 4.76 -9.87
CA VAL A 287 -2.49 5.07 -11.30
C VAL A 287 -3.85 5.69 -11.59
N GLN A 288 -3.89 6.58 -12.56
CA GLN A 288 -5.10 7.24 -13.05
C GLN A 288 -5.42 6.77 -14.46
N LYS A 289 -6.60 6.18 -14.64
CA LYS A 289 -7.23 5.97 -15.93
C LYS A 289 -7.87 7.27 -16.40
N ARG A 290 -7.40 7.79 -17.53
CA ARG A 290 -7.99 8.95 -18.19
C ARG A 290 -8.84 8.49 -19.37
N PRO A 291 -10.16 8.76 -19.35
CA PRO A 291 -11.01 8.44 -20.48
C PRO A 291 -10.55 9.23 -21.72
N GLY A 292 -10.59 8.59 -22.88
CA GLY A 292 -10.13 9.15 -24.15
C GLY A 292 -10.02 8.08 -25.23
N THR A 293 -9.64 8.51 -26.44
CA THR A 293 -9.40 7.61 -27.58
C THR A 293 -7.99 7.88 -28.13
N PRO A 294 -6.96 7.09 -27.76
CA PRO A 294 -7.02 5.92 -26.90
C PRO A 294 -7.16 6.27 -25.40
N VAL A 295 -7.68 5.33 -24.62
CA VAL A 295 -7.64 5.40 -23.15
C VAL A 295 -6.17 5.43 -22.73
N SER A 296 -5.84 6.30 -21.77
CA SER A 296 -4.49 6.38 -21.21
C SER A 296 -4.50 6.08 -19.71
N VAL A 297 -3.43 5.47 -19.23
CA VAL A 297 -3.22 5.21 -17.80
C VAL A 297 -1.88 5.82 -17.41
N SER A 298 -1.89 6.71 -16.42
CA SER A 298 -0.69 7.41 -15.95
C SER A 298 -0.44 7.11 -14.47
N VAL A 299 0.82 6.89 -14.09
CA VAL A 299 1.22 6.74 -12.69
C VAL A 299 1.17 8.12 -12.00
N LEU A 300 0.48 8.20 -10.87
CA LEU A 300 0.41 9.37 -10.00
C LEU A 300 1.40 9.29 -8.84
N GLU A 301 1.57 8.10 -8.28
CA GLU A 301 2.46 7.82 -7.16
C GLU A 301 3.14 6.48 -7.39
N TRP A 302 4.41 6.39 -7.00
CA TRP A 302 5.19 5.17 -7.05
C TRP A 302 6.01 5.04 -5.78
N SER A 303 5.75 4.00 -4.99
CA SER A 303 6.51 3.69 -3.78
C SER A 303 6.98 2.24 -3.82
N GLY A 304 8.23 2.03 -3.43
CA GLY A 304 8.83 0.69 -3.35
C GLY A 304 9.45 0.50 -1.98
N LEU A 305 9.22 -0.66 -1.36
CA LEU A 305 10.04 -1.08 -0.24
C LEU A 305 11.36 -1.58 -0.84
N ARG A 306 12.42 -0.78 -0.70
CA ARG A 306 13.79 -1.18 -1.05
C ARG A 306 14.33 -2.19 -0.04
#